data_AF-A0A2T6ACN9-F1
#
_entry.id   AF-A0A2T6ACN9-F1
#
_cell.length_a   1.000
_cell.length_b   1.000
_cell.length_c   1.000
_cell.angle_alpha   90.00
_cell.angle_beta   90.00
_cell.angle_gamma   90.00
#
_symmetry.space_group_name_H-M   'P 1'
#
loop_
_entity.id
_entity.type
_entity.pdbx_description
1 polymer ?
#
loop_
_entity_poly.entity_id
_entity_poly.type
_entity_poly.pdbx_seq_one_letter_code
_entity_poly.pdbx_strand_id
1 'polypeptide(L)'
;MAVESEIFNKTFDLLEAALGDSAFQRWNGASFSGKFLMSLFEVIATGVSKNLPAIEAMTPDNRNELLVEKAKNLQNNPTFSNNSGAGVRGTTRLANLLPIAEDLMKP
;
A
#
# COMPACT_ATOMS: atom_id res chain seq x y z
N MET A 1 9.88 19.28 9.96
CA MET A 1 9.93 17.99 9.23
C MET A 1 9.90 16.89 10.27
N ALA A 2 9.03 15.90 10.13
CA ALA A 2 9.05 14.72 10.98
C ALA A 2 10.39 13.99 10.79
N VAL A 3 10.88 13.35 11.85
CA VAL A 3 12.08 12.50 11.76
C VAL A 3 11.67 11.21 11.03
N GLU A 4 12.55 10.66 10.19
CA GLU A 4 12.24 9.44 9.41
C GLU A 4 11.74 8.29 10.29
N SER A 5 12.24 8.14 11.52
CA SER A 5 11.75 7.14 12.47
C SER A 5 10.27 7.32 12.84
N GLU A 6 9.79 8.57 12.91
CA GLU A 6 8.39 8.87 13.17
C GLU A 6 7.52 8.49 11.97
N ILE A 7 7.95 8.84 10.75
CA ILE A 7 7.27 8.47 9.50
C ILE A 7 7.18 6.95 9.38
N PHE A 8 8.29 6.25 9.65
CA PHE A 8 8.37 4.80 9.63
C PHE A 8 7.35 4.19 10.59
N ASN A 9 7.41 4.53 11.89
CA ASN A 9 6.53 3.94 12.90
C ASN A 9 5.06 4.20 12.57
N LYS A 10 4.70 5.45 12.26
CA LYS A 10 3.33 5.80 11.90
C LYS A 10 2.83 5.07 10.67
N THR A 11 3.67 4.94 9.63
CA THR A 11 3.29 4.23 8.40
C THR A 11 2.87 2.80 8.74
N PHE A 12 3.69 2.07 9.52
CA PHE A 12 3.39 0.67 9.82
C PHE A 12 2.30 0.49 10.88
N ASP A 13 2.17 1.40 11.85
CA ASP A 13 1.05 1.41 12.80
C ASP A 13 -0.30 1.56 12.09
N LEU A 14 -0.36 2.43 11.06
CA LEU A 14 -1.55 2.64 10.26
C LEU A 14 -1.91 1.42 9.39
N LEU A 15 -0.90 0.78 8.80
CA LEU A 15 -1.11 -0.44 8.02
C LEU A 15 -1.55 -1.61 8.89
N GLU A 16 -0.95 -1.78 10.07
CA GLU A 16 -1.36 -2.80 11.03
C GLU A 16 -2.82 -2.58 11.46
N ALA A 17 -3.18 -1.34 11.81
CA ALA A 17 -4.53 -1.01 12.26
C ALA A 17 -5.61 -1.23 11.17
N ALA A 18 -5.29 -1.03 9.90
CA ALA A 18 -6.26 -1.11 8.80
C ALA A 18 -6.31 -2.48 8.12
N LEU A 19 -5.15 -3.14 7.95
CA LEU A 19 -5.00 -4.31 7.10
C LEU A 19 -4.44 -5.52 7.85
N GLY A 20 -3.60 -5.32 8.86
CA GLY A 20 -2.80 -6.40 9.48
C GLY A 20 -2.12 -7.25 8.41
N ASP A 21 -2.27 -8.57 8.51
CA ASP A 21 -1.73 -9.53 7.53
C ASP A 21 -2.23 -9.31 6.08
N SER A 22 -3.38 -8.65 5.89
CA SER A 22 -3.92 -8.36 4.56
C SER A 22 -3.03 -7.39 3.78
N ALA A 23 -2.15 -6.64 4.44
CA ALA A 23 -1.18 -5.74 3.80
C ALA A 23 -0.16 -6.48 2.91
N PHE A 24 -0.10 -7.81 3.01
CA PHE A 24 0.77 -8.67 2.20
C PHE A 24 0.01 -9.52 1.18
N GLN A 25 -1.31 -9.38 1.11
CA GLN A 25 -2.17 -10.28 0.35
C GLN A 25 -2.95 -9.54 -0.74
N ARG A 26 -3.30 -10.25 -1.80
CA ARG A 26 -4.10 -9.69 -2.89
C ARG A 26 -5.59 -9.87 -2.58
N TRP A 27 -6.40 -8.87 -2.88
CA TRP A 27 -7.85 -9.00 -2.88
C TRP A 27 -8.31 -9.82 -4.09
N ASN A 28 -9.05 -10.90 -3.87
CA ASN A 28 -9.55 -11.77 -4.95
C ASN A 28 -10.99 -11.46 -5.40
N GLY A 29 -11.60 -10.39 -4.88
CA GLY A 29 -13.03 -10.07 -5.09
C GLY A 29 -13.91 -10.37 -3.88
N ALA A 30 -13.48 -11.27 -2.99
CA ALA A 30 -14.22 -11.69 -1.80
C ALA A 30 -13.40 -11.63 -0.49
N SER A 31 -12.10 -11.93 -0.56
CA SER A 31 -11.18 -11.89 0.58
C SER A 31 -9.76 -11.52 0.16
N PHE A 32 -8.97 -11.04 1.13
CA PHE A 32 -7.52 -11.02 1.00
C PHE A 32 -6.99 -12.45 1.12
N SER A 33 -6.15 -12.85 0.17
CA SER A 33 -5.61 -14.20 0.14
C SER A 33 -4.30 -14.27 -0.65
N GLY A 34 -3.61 -15.41 -0.51
CA GLY A 34 -2.34 -15.68 -1.19
C GLY A 34 -1.15 -15.62 -0.24
N LYS A 35 0.02 -15.91 -0.81
CA LYS A 35 1.30 -15.76 -0.10
C LYS A 35 1.69 -14.28 -0.02
N PHE A 36 2.70 -14.00 0.79
CA PHE A 36 3.31 -12.67 0.89
C PHE A 36 3.64 -12.08 -0.49
N LEU A 37 2.92 -11.03 -0.87
CA LEU A 37 3.07 -10.31 -2.12
C LEU A 37 3.87 -9.04 -1.89
N MET A 38 5.19 -9.16 -1.99
CA MET A 38 6.13 -8.08 -1.72
C MET A 38 5.85 -6.81 -2.52
N SER A 39 5.47 -6.95 -3.79
CA SER A 39 5.13 -5.83 -4.67
C SER A 39 3.96 -4.99 -4.17
N LEU A 40 2.98 -5.64 -3.55
CA LEU A 40 1.81 -4.97 -2.99
C LEU A 40 2.23 -4.19 -1.75
N PHE A 41 2.91 -4.85 -0.83
CA PHE A 41 3.41 -4.22 0.39
C PHE A 41 4.33 -3.03 0.13
N GLU A 42 5.27 -3.14 -0.83
CA GLU A 42 6.17 -2.06 -1.26
C GLU A 42 5.38 -0.80 -1.70
N VAL A 43 4.31 -0.99 -2.49
CA VAL A 43 3.47 0.10 -2.99
C VAL A 43 2.61 0.70 -1.87
N ILE A 44 1.97 -0.15 -1.06
CA ILE A 44 1.13 0.32 0.05
C ILE A 44 1.96 1.15 1.04
N ALA A 45 3.08 0.61 1.52
CA ALA A 45 3.91 1.29 2.52
C ALA A 45 4.48 2.61 2.01
N THR A 46 4.99 2.63 0.77
CA THR A 46 5.52 3.85 0.15
C THR A 46 4.43 4.88 -0.10
N GLY A 47 3.24 4.46 -0.53
CA GLY A 47 2.13 5.36 -0.77
C GLY A 47 1.59 5.98 0.51
N VAL A 48 1.44 5.19 1.58
CA VAL A 48 0.99 5.69 2.88
C VAL A 48 2.00 6.64 3.50
N SER A 49 3.30 6.31 3.47
CA SER A 49 4.32 7.20 4.05
C SER A 49 4.36 8.58 3.38
N LYS A 50 4.14 8.62 2.06
CA LYS A 50 4.07 9.87 1.29
C LYS A 50 2.79 10.68 1.51
N ASN A 51 1.69 10.01 1.85
CA ASN A 51 0.39 10.65 2.13
C ASN A 51 0.12 10.83 3.63
N LEU A 52 1.11 10.61 4.49
CA LEU A 52 0.93 10.48 5.94
C LEU A 52 0.16 11.66 6.57
N PRO A 53 0.48 12.94 6.29
CA PRO A 53 -0.25 14.06 6.90
C PRO A 53 -1.75 14.08 6.56
N ALA A 54 -2.10 13.71 5.32
CA ALA A 54 -3.50 13.68 4.88
C ALA A 54 -4.25 12.48 5.50
N ILE A 55 -3.58 11.34 5.59
CA ILE A 55 -4.13 10.11 6.20
C ILE A 55 -4.31 10.29 7.72
N GLU A 56 -3.38 10.95 8.42
CA GLU A 56 -3.48 11.23 9.86
C GLU A 56 -4.58 12.25 10.21
N ALA A 57 -4.94 13.12 9.26
CA ALA A 57 -6.02 14.11 9.47
C ALA A 57 -7.42 13.48 9.41
N MET A 58 -7.54 12.23 8.95
CA MET A 58 -8.81 11.50 8.88
C MET A 58 -9.18 10.88 10.25
N THR A 59 -10.48 10.67 10.47
CA THR A 59 -10.95 9.83 11.59
C THR A 59 -10.46 8.39 11.41
N PRO A 60 -10.18 7.64 12.50
CA PRO A 60 -9.70 6.26 12.40
C PRO A 60 -10.54 5.35 11.50
N ASP A 61 -11.86 5.45 11.55
CA ASP A 61 -12.76 4.61 10.74
C ASP A 61 -12.61 4.91 9.24
N ASN A 62 -12.83 6.17 8.82
CA ASN A 62 -12.65 6.59 7.41
C ASN A 62 -11.25 6.28 6.88
N ARG A 63 -10.23 6.45 7.72
CA ARG A 63 -8.84 6.16 7.38
C ARG A 63 -8.63 4.67 7.10
N ASN A 64 -9.12 3.81 7.99
CA ASN A 64 -8.98 2.36 7.85
C ASN A 64 -9.78 1.86 6.65
N GLU A 65 -11.00 2.36 6.44
CA GLU A 65 -11.83 2.06 5.27
C GLU A 65 -11.14 2.44 3.96
N LEU A 66 -10.56 3.64 3.89
CA LEU A 66 -9.78 4.10 2.74
C LEU A 66 -8.62 3.15 2.43
N LEU A 67 -7.79 2.82 3.44
CA LEU A 67 -6.61 1.97 3.22
C LEU A 67 -7.00 0.57 2.74
N VAL A 68 -8.09 0.01 3.27
CA VAL A 68 -8.65 -1.26 2.80
C VAL A 68 -9.13 -1.13 1.35
N GLU A 69 -9.85 -0.07 1.01
CA GLU A 69 -10.37 0.16 -0.35
C GLU A 69 -9.23 0.32 -1.37
N LYS A 70 -8.21 1.13 -1.07
CA LYS A 70 -7.03 1.27 -1.93
C LYS A 70 -6.29 -0.05 -2.14
N ALA A 71 -6.08 -0.83 -1.07
CA ALA A 71 -5.45 -2.15 -1.16
C ALA A 71 -6.23 -3.12 -2.07
N LYS A 72 -7.57 -3.11 -2.00
CA LYS A 72 -8.43 -3.90 -2.88
C LYS A 72 -8.32 -3.48 -4.35
N ASN A 73 -8.14 -2.18 -4.59
CA ASN A 73 -8.16 -1.58 -5.91
C ASN A 73 -6.79 -1.52 -6.61
N LEU A 74 -5.68 -1.81 -5.92
CA LEU A 74 -4.33 -1.79 -6.51
C LEU A 74 -4.22 -2.59 -7.81
N GLN A 75 -4.82 -3.78 -7.84
CA GLN A 75 -4.81 -4.67 -9.01
C GLN A 75 -5.52 -4.12 -10.24
N ASN A 76 -6.39 -3.11 -10.06
CA ASN A 76 -7.10 -2.47 -11.16
C ASN A 76 -6.21 -1.46 -11.88
N ASN A 77 -5.07 -1.07 -11.29
CA ASN A 77 -4.10 -0.23 -11.96
C ASN A 77 -3.24 -1.07 -12.94
N PRO A 78 -3.24 -0.77 -14.24
CA PRO A 78 -2.50 -1.56 -15.23
C PRO A 78 -0.99 -1.59 -14.99
N THR A 79 -0.40 -0.49 -14.52
CA THR A 79 1.03 -0.43 -14.21
C THR A 79 1.35 -1.37 -13.05
N PHE A 80 0.49 -1.41 -12.03
CA PHE A 80 0.63 -2.37 -10.93
C PHE A 80 0.46 -3.82 -11.42
N SER A 81 -0.62 -4.14 -12.12
CA SER A 81 -0.90 -5.51 -12.56
C SER A 81 0.20 -6.08 -13.48
N ASN A 82 0.78 -5.23 -14.34
CA ASN A 82 1.81 -5.65 -15.30
C ASN A 82 3.20 -5.81 -14.67
N ASN A 83 3.45 -5.22 -13.49
CA ASN A 83 4.78 -5.19 -12.87
C ASN A 83 4.85 -5.87 -11.48
N SER A 84 3.74 -6.38 -10.96
CA SER A 84 3.66 -7.06 -9.64
C SER A 84 3.75 -8.60 -9.71
N GLY A 85 3.64 -9.17 -10.91
CA GLY A 85 3.56 -10.62 -11.11
C GLY A 85 4.90 -11.37 -10.97
N ALA A 86 4.80 -12.69 -10.90
CA ALA A 86 5.97 -13.58 -10.90
C ALA A 86 6.81 -13.39 -12.18
N GLY A 87 8.15 -13.43 -12.02
CA GLY A 87 9.09 -13.27 -13.13
C GLY A 87 9.54 -11.84 -13.41
N VAL A 88 8.89 -10.83 -12.82
CA VAL A 88 9.35 -9.43 -12.89
C VAL A 88 10.57 -9.26 -11.97
N ARG A 89 11.68 -8.75 -12.52
CA ARG A 89 12.89 -8.47 -11.75
C ARG A 89 12.62 -7.43 -10.68
N GLY A 90 13.19 -7.58 -9.48
CA GLY A 90 12.98 -6.66 -8.37
C GLY A 90 13.31 -5.20 -8.70
N THR A 91 14.40 -4.95 -9.42
CA THR A 91 14.76 -3.59 -9.85
C THR A 91 13.76 -3.00 -10.84
N THR A 92 13.32 -3.77 -11.84
CA THR A 92 12.28 -3.36 -12.79
C THR A 92 10.96 -3.07 -12.07
N ARG A 93 10.59 -3.93 -11.12
CA ARG A 93 9.41 -3.75 -10.29
C ARG A 93 9.47 -2.43 -9.52
N LEU A 94 10.54 -2.19 -8.76
CA LEU A 94 10.69 -0.97 -7.97
C LEU A 94 10.69 0.28 -8.85
N ALA A 95 11.41 0.25 -9.98
CA ALA A 95 11.47 1.36 -10.92
C ALA A 95 10.10 1.72 -11.52
N ASN A 96 9.22 0.72 -11.72
CA ASN A 96 7.89 0.94 -12.31
C ASN A 96 6.79 1.21 -11.26
N LEU A 97 6.89 0.62 -10.06
CA LEU A 97 5.83 0.67 -9.06
C LEU A 97 5.98 1.81 -8.04
N LEU A 98 7.20 2.14 -7.59
CA LEU A 98 7.38 3.21 -6.60
C LEU A 98 6.96 4.60 -7.09
N PRO A 99 7.15 4.97 -8.38
CA PRO A 99 6.70 6.27 -8.87
C PRO A 99 5.18 6.50 -8.77
N ILE A 100 4.38 5.43 -8.85
CA ILE A 100 2.91 5.52 -8.81
C ILE A 100 2.33 5.30 -7.40
N ALA A 101 3.15 4.94 -6.41
CA ALA A 101 2.69 4.54 -5.09
C ALA A 101 1.95 5.66 -4.35
N GLU A 102 2.43 6.90 -4.48
CA GLU A 102 1.83 8.08 -3.86
C GLU A 102 0.41 8.32 -4.37
N ASP A 103 0.22 8.34 -5.68
CA ASP A 103 -1.08 8.56 -6.31
C ASP A 103 -2.07 7.44 -5.98
N LEU A 104 -1.60 6.19 -5.91
CA LEU A 104 -2.43 5.04 -5.58
C LEU A 104 -2.94 5.05 -4.13
N MET A 105 -2.27 5.76 -3.22
CA MET A 105 -2.64 5.84 -1.80
C MET A 105 -3.13 7.21 -1.35
N LYS A 106 -3.40 8.10 -2.30
CA LYS A 106 -3.93 9.43 -2.00
C LYS A 106 -5.35 9.33 -1.41
N PRO A 107 -5.62 9.95 -0.23
CA PRO A 107 -6.96 10.08 0.33
C PRO A 107 -7.96 10.74 -0.62
#